data_AF-N1V0P6-F1
#
_entry.id   AF-N1V0P6-F1
#
_cell.length_a   1.000
_cell.length_b   1.000
_cell.length_c   1.000
_cell.angle_alpha   90.00
_cell.angle_beta   90.00
_cell.angle_gamma   90.00
#
_symmetry.space_group_name_H-M   'P 1'
#
loop_
_entity.id
_entity.type
_entity.pdbx_description
1 polymer ?
#
loop_
_entity_poly.entity_id
_entity_poly.type
_entity_poly.pdbx_seq_one_letter_code
_entity_poly.pdbx_strand_id
1 'polypeptide(L)'
;RHELAAWTARQQDPRPVREELMIRLRASAVLDGPSPEPELRRHLRLHLQQLQTYLDLKEQTFPPGPPHRASQLQLAVLEAGITFERAWIAWAEETLEALQP
;
A
#
# COMPACT_ATOMS: atom_id res chain seq x y z
N ARG A 1 -15.54 21.69 -13.74
CA ARG A 1 -14.80 20.89 -14.76
C ARG A 1 -13.45 21.53 -15.12
N HIS A 2 -13.40 22.83 -15.40
CA HIS A 2 -12.14 23.52 -15.75
C HIS A 2 -11.07 23.41 -14.63
N GLU A 3 -11.46 23.59 -13.36
CA GLU A 3 -10.55 23.46 -12.22
C GLU A 3 -9.99 22.04 -12.05
N LEU A 4 -10.79 21.00 -12.32
CA LEU A 4 -10.35 19.61 -12.23
C LEU A 4 -9.34 19.25 -13.33
N ALA A 5 -9.56 19.75 -14.56
CA ALA A 5 -8.62 19.58 -15.67
C ALA A 5 -7.31 20.34 -15.44
N ALA A 6 -7.39 21.56 -14.88
CA ALA A 6 -6.20 22.32 -14.50
C ALA A 6 -5.42 21.61 -13.38
N TRP A 7 -6.11 20.95 -12.44
CA TRP A 7 -5.45 20.20 -11.36
C TRP A 7 -4.66 18.99 -11.86
N THR A 8 -5.18 18.22 -12.83
CA THR A 8 -4.46 17.06 -13.39
C THR A 8 -3.18 17.42 -14.16
N ALA A 9 -3.02 18.68 -14.55
CA ALA A 9 -1.84 19.16 -15.29
C ALA A 9 -0.75 19.75 -14.37
N ARG A 10 -1.01 19.88 -13.05
CA ARG A 10 -0.05 20.44 -12.10
C ARG A 10 1.03 19.41 -11.77
N GLN A 11 2.29 19.84 -11.85
CA GLN A 11 3.41 19.07 -11.31
C GLN A 11 3.38 19.13 -9.78
N GLN A 12 3.65 18.00 -9.14
CA GLN A 12 3.79 17.90 -7.69
C GLN A 12 4.94 16.95 -7.38
N ASP A 13 5.73 17.29 -6.37
CA ASP A 13 6.77 16.39 -5.87
C ASP A 13 6.13 15.14 -5.27
N PRO A 14 6.79 13.96 -5.39
CA PRO A 14 6.38 12.77 -4.68
C PRO A 14 6.31 13.04 -3.18
N ARG A 15 5.23 12.60 -2.54
CA ARG A 15 5.16 12.70 -1.08
C ARG A 15 6.08 11.65 -0.48
N PRO A 16 6.94 12.02 0.50
CA PRO A 16 7.76 11.04 1.19
C PRO A 16 6.86 10.04 1.92
N VAL A 17 7.13 8.75 1.75
CA VAL A 17 6.46 7.69 2.51
C VAL A 17 6.97 7.78 3.95
N ARG A 18 6.11 8.20 4.87
CA ARG A 18 6.39 8.27 6.31
C ARG A 18 5.30 7.54 7.05
N GLU A 19 5.53 6.26 7.30
CA GLU A 19 4.62 5.43 8.07
C GLU A 19 4.97 5.50 9.55
N GLU A 20 3.99 5.88 10.38
CA GLU A 20 4.14 6.02 11.83
C GLU A 20 4.65 4.71 12.46
N LEU A 21 4.20 3.56 11.93
CA LEU A 21 4.66 2.25 12.39
C LEU A 21 6.18 2.07 12.21
N MET A 22 6.74 2.49 11.08
CA MET A 22 8.19 2.38 10.84
C MET A 22 9.00 3.26 11.80
N ILE A 23 8.47 4.43 12.17
CA ILE A 23 9.07 5.31 13.19
C ILE A 23 9.03 4.63 14.56
N ARG A 24 7.90 4.01 14.91
CA ARG A 24 7.74 3.26 16.16
C ARG A 24 8.69 2.05 16.25
N LEU A 25 8.88 1.30 15.17
CA LEU A 25 9.85 0.19 15.12
C LEU A 25 11.28 0.69 15.38
N ARG A 26 11.65 1.82 14.77
CA ARG A 26 12.96 2.44 15.01
C ARG A 26 13.13 2.88 16.47
N ALA A 27 12.08 3.43 17.09
CA ALA A 27 12.11 3.84 18.48
C ALA A 27 12.19 2.63 19.45
N SER A 28 11.46 1.54 19.17
CA SER A 28 11.50 0.34 20.01
C SER A 28 12.87 -0.32 20.06
N ALA A 29 13.67 -0.21 18.98
CA ALA A 29 15.03 -0.72 18.93
C ALA A 29 16.02 0.05 19.84
N VAL A 30 15.69 1.27 20.27
CA VAL A 30 16.57 2.14 21.07
C VAL A 30 16.16 2.19 22.54
N LEU A 31 14.86 2.03 22.84
CA LEU A 31 14.29 2.37 24.14
C LEU A 31 13.96 1.16 25.04
N ASP A 32 14.41 -0.06 24.69
CA ASP A 32 13.97 -1.31 25.35
C ASP A 32 12.44 -1.35 25.55
N GLY A 33 11.73 -0.90 24.52
CA GLY A 33 10.28 -0.74 24.53
C GLY A 33 9.53 -2.07 24.36
N PRO A 34 8.19 -2.06 24.53
CA PRO A 34 7.36 -3.23 24.24
C PRO A 34 7.56 -3.69 22.79
N SER A 35 7.49 -5.01 22.57
CA SER A 35 7.67 -5.60 21.23
C SER A 35 6.70 -4.96 20.21
N PRO A 36 7.19 -4.55 19.03
CA PRO A 36 6.35 -4.00 17.97
C PRO A 36 5.51 -5.08 17.24
N GLU A 37 5.76 -6.36 17.52
CA GLU A 37 5.18 -7.51 16.83
C GLU A 37 3.63 -7.49 16.79
N PRO A 38 2.89 -7.20 17.88
CA PRO A 38 1.42 -7.21 17.83
C PRO A 38 0.86 -6.18 16.86
N GLU A 39 1.45 -4.99 16.80
CA GLU A 39 1.01 -3.94 15.87
C GLU A 39 1.40 -4.27 14.44
N LEU A 40 2.60 -4.82 14.22
CA LEU A 40 3.05 -5.25 12.90
C LEU A 40 2.15 -6.35 12.33
N ARG A 41 1.77 -7.35 13.14
CA ARG A 41 0.79 -8.39 12.76
C ARG A 41 -0.60 -7.83 12.48
N ARG A 42 -1.04 -6.83 13.25
CA ARG A 42 -2.30 -6.14 13.03
C ARG A 42 -2.30 -5.45 11.67
N HIS A 43 -1.25 -4.70 11.34
CA HIS A 43 -1.13 -4.06 10.04
C HIS A 43 -1.03 -5.07 8.90
N LEU A 44 -0.24 -6.14 9.03
CA LEU A 44 -0.15 -7.20 8.02
C LEU A 44 -1.54 -7.74 7.65
N ARG A 45 -2.40 -8.02 8.63
CA ARG A 45 -3.80 -8.41 8.36
C ARG A 45 -4.59 -7.36 7.57
N LEU A 46 -4.44 -6.08 7.90
CA LEU A 46 -5.16 -5.00 7.22
C LEU A 46 -4.70 -4.89 5.76
N HIS A 47 -3.40 -4.97 5.50
CA HIS A 47 -2.85 -4.97 4.14
C HIS A 47 -3.29 -6.20 3.33
N LEU A 48 -3.33 -7.40 3.93
CA LEU A 48 -3.87 -8.60 3.28
C LEU A 48 -5.35 -8.43 2.90
N GLN A 49 -6.17 -7.86 3.79
CA GLN A 49 -7.58 -7.57 3.51
C GLN A 49 -7.74 -6.53 2.39
N GLN A 50 -6.91 -5.49 2.40
CA GLN A 50 -6.95 -4.44 1.39
C GLN A 50 -6.50 -4.96 0.01
N LEU A 51 -5.46 -5.82 -0.02
CA LEU A 51 -5.02 -6.50 -1.22
C LEU A 51 -6.14 -7.35 -1.83
N GLN A 52 -6.83 -8.17 -1.02
CA GLN A 52 -7.94 -8.98 -1.52
C GLN A 52 -9.04 -8.10 -2.11
N THR A 53 -9.39 -7.01 -1.43
CA THR A 53 -10.38 -6.04 -1.93
C THR A 53 -10.01 -5.49 -3.31
N TYR A 54 -8.73 -5.18 -3.54
CA TYR A 54 -8.26 -4.68 -4.84
C TYR A 54 -8.23 -5.75 -5.92
N LEU A 55 -7.88 -6.99 -5.58
CA LEU A 55 -7.92 -8.12 -6.52
C LEU A 55 -9.36 -8.40 -6.98
N ASP A 56 -10.30 -8.45 -6.04
CA ASP A 56 -11.72 -8.65 -6.34
C ASP A 56 -12.27 -7.51 -7.21
N LEU A 57 -11.91 -6.26 -6.88
CA LEU A 57 -12.29 -5.09 -7.68
C LEU A 57 -11.72 -5.17 -9.11
N LYS A 58 -10.47 -5.62 -9.25
CA LYS A 58 -9.81 -5.76 -10.56
C LYS A 58 -10.54 -6.78 -11.41
N GLU A 59 -10.87 -7.94 -10.85
CA GLU A 59 -11.59 -9.02 -11.54
C GLU A 59 -13.00 -8.58 -11.98
N GLN A 60 -13.73 -7.91 -11.10
CA GLN A 60 -15.10 -7.46 -11.38
C GLN A 60 -15.18 -6.30 -12.39
N THR A 61 -14.19 -5.39 -12.37
CA THR A 61 -14.25 -4.14 -13.14
C THR A 61 -13.51 -4.21 -14.47
N PHE A 62 -12.48 -5.06 -14.58
CA PHE A 62 -11.60 -5.14 -15.74
C PHE A 62 -11.46 -6.58 -16.26
N PRO A 63 -12.53 -7.15 -16.84
CA PRO A 63 -12.47 -8.47 -17.46
C PRO A 63 -11.48 -8.47 -18.65
N PRO A 64 -10.94 -9.64 -19.05
CA PRO A 64 -9.95 -9.74 -20.11
C PRO A 64 -10.46 -9.16 -21.45
N GLY A 65 -9.73 -8.19 -21.99
CA GLY A 65 -10.01 -7.48 -23.24
C GLY A 65 -9.34 -6.09 -23.23
N PRO A 66 -9.06 -5.46 -24.40
CA PRO A 66 -8.38 -4.17 -24.43
C PRO A 66 -9.27 -3.05 -23.85
N PRO A 67 -8.89 -2.39 -22.74
CA PRO A 67 -9.69 -1.33 -22.15
C PRO A 67 -9.62 -0.06 -23.00
N HIS A 68 -10.71 0.72 -23.05
CA HIS A 68 -10.67 2.10 -23.53
C HIS A 68 -9.67 2.93 -22.70
N ARG A 69 -9.06 3.98 -23.26
CA ARG A 69 -7.96 4.76 -22.62
C ARG A 69 -8.26 5.23 -21.18
N ALA A 70 -9.50 5.60 -20.89
CA ALA A 70 -9.93 6.00 -19.55
C ALA A 70 -9.86 4.83 -18.54
N SER A 71 -10.26 3.63 -18.97
CA SER A 71 -10.17 2.41 -18.18
C SER A 71 -8.73 1.96 -17.95
N GLN A 72 -7.80 2.26 -18.87
CA GLN A 72 -6.37 1.98 -18.68
C GLN A 72 -5.76 2.80 -17.53
N LEU A 73 -6.14 4.08 -17.40
CA LEU A 73 -5.65 4.91 -16.29
C LEU A 73 -6.21 4.47 -14.94
N GLN A 74 -7.50 4.09 -14.90
CA GLN A 74 -8.11 3.54 -13.68
C GLN A 74 -7.46 2.22 -13.28
N LEU A 75 -7.22 1.34 -14.26
CA LEU A 75 -6.50 0.09 -14.03
C LEU A 75 -5.08 0.35 -13.52
N ALA A 76 -4.34 1.31 -14.10
CA ALA A 76 -2.99 1.66 -13.64
C ALA A 76 -2.97 2.12 -12.18
N VAL A 77 -3.97 2.90 -11.74
CA VAL A 77 -4.10 3.30 -10.33
C VAL A 77 -4.39 2.10 -9.43
N LEU A 78 -5.29 1.20 -9.84
CA LEU A 78 -5.59 -0.01 -9.10
C LEU A 78 -4.37 -0.93 -8.98
N GLU A 79 -3.60 -1.07 -10.05
CA GLU A 79 -2.35 -1.83 -10.06
C GLU A 79 -1.26 -1.21 -9.18
N ALA A 80 -1.17 0.11 -9.13
CA ALA A 80 -0.30 0.80 -8.19
C ALA A 80 -0.68 0.47 -6.73
N GLY A 81 -1.98 0.47 -6.41
CA GLY A 81 -2.50 0.05 -5.10
C GLY A 81 -2.12 -1.40 -4.78
N ILE A 82 -2.39 -2.35 -5.68
CA ILE A 82 -2.02 -3.76 -5.50
C ILE A 82 -0.51 -3.93 -5.28
N THR A 83 0.31 -3.20 -6.04
CA THR A 83 1.77 -3.26 -5.93
C THR A 83 2.23 -2.76 -4.57
N PHE A 84 1.65 -1.65 -4.09
CA PHE A 84 1.92 -1.11 -2.77
C PHE A 84 1.56 -2.11 -1.66
N GLU A 85 0.36 -2.68 -1.69
CA GLU A 85 -0.07 -3.66 -0.67
C GLU A 85 0.87 -4.88 -0.62
N ARG A 86 1.25 -5.42 -1.79
CA ARG A 86 2.18 -6.55 -1.88
C ARG A 86 3.55 -6.24 -1.30
N ALA A 87 4.10 -5.07 -1.61
CA ALA A 87 5.39 -4.65 -1.08
C ALA A 87 5.33 -4.48 0.46
N TRP A 88 4.23 -3.95 0.98
CA TRP A 88 4.04 -3.77 2.41
C TRP A 88 3.92 -5.12 3.14
N ILE A 89 3.13 -6.05 2.59
CA ILE A 89 2.96 -7.42 3.11
C ILE A 89 4.32 -8.12 3.18
N ALA A 90 5.07 -8.13 2.07
CA ALA A 90 6.37 -8.79 2.01
C ALA A 90 7.34 -8.23 3.07
N TRP A 91 7.43 -6.90 3.18
CA TRP A 91 8.25 -6.26 4.21
C TRP A 91 7.83 -6.65 5.63
N ALA A 92 6.52 -6.69 5.91
CA ALA A 92 6.03 -7.03 7.24
C ALA A 92 6.26 -8.50 7.59
N GLU A 93 6.11 -9.42 6.63
CA GLU A 93 6.40 -10.84 6.81
C GLU A 93 7.90 -11.06 7.08
N GLU A 94 8.77 -10.49 6.25
CA GLU A 94 10.23 -10.56 6.43
C GLU A 94 10.68 -9.96 7.77
N THR A 95 10.08 -8.83 8.17
CA THR A 95 10.39 -8.19 9.46
C THR A 95 9.90 -9.03 10.64
N LEU A 96 8.72 -9.64 10.55
CA LEU A 96 8.21 -10.53 11.58
C LEU A 96 9.08 -11.78 11.73
N GLU A 97 9.54 -12.36 10.63
CA GLU A 97 10.46 -13.50 10.63
C GLU A 97 11.79 -13.15 11.31
N ALA A 98 12.36 -11.97 11.01
CA ALA A 98 13.60 -11.49 11.63
C ALA A 98 13.48 -11.19 13.13
N LEU A 99 12.26 -11.05 13.67
CA LEU A 99 12.00 -10.84 15.09
C LEU A 99 11.76 -12.15 15.86
N GLN A 100 11.66 -13.30 15.17
CA GLN A 100 11.55 -14.59 15.82
C GLN A 100 12.91 -15.01 16.41
N PRO A 101 12.95 -15.60 17.62
CA PRO A 101 14.19 -15.95 18.32
C PRO A 101 14.96 -17.11 17.68
#